data_AF-A0A7S3I440-F1
#
_entry.id   AF-A0A7S3I440-F1
#
_cell.length_a   1.000
_cell.length_b   1.000
_cell.length_c   1.000
_cell.angle_alpha   90.00
_cell.angle_beta   90.00
_cell.angle_gamma   90.00
#
_symmetry.space_group_name_H-M   'P 1'
#
loop_
_entity.id
_entity.type
_entity.pdbx_description
1 polymer ?
#
loop_
_entity_poly.entity_id
_entity_poly.type
_entity_poly.pdbx_seq_one_letter_code
_entity_poly.pdbx_strand_id
1 'polypeptide(L)'
;DRNVSLGINLGSMGKVLKCCNNDDIVTLKSDENGDAMTFMFENQNADRISDFELKLMDIDSEHLGIPDTDYKCTVQMPSAEFQRICRDLAILGDTVTISVTKEGVKFSVSGEMGSGNMTIKPNETVDTKDEDRVKVEMEEPVCLNFALRYLNFFTKATSLS
;
A
#
# COMPACT_ATOMS: atom_id res chain seq x y z
N ASP A 1 8.10 -14.76 26.50
CA ASP A 1 7.76 -13.52 25.79
C ASP A 1 6.34 -13.10 26.09
N ARG A 2 6.19 -11.85 26.55
CA ARG A 2 4.89 -11.20 26.72
C ARG A 2 4.63 -10.36 25.48
N ASN A 3 3.39 -10.37 24.99
CA ASN A 3 3.01 -9.46 23.92
C ASN A 3 2.96 -8.03 24.47
N VAL A 4 3.64 -7.11 23.79
CA VAL A 4 3.65 -5.68 24.12
C VAL A 4 2.97 -4.92 22.99
N SER A 5 1.97 -4.10 23.31
CA SER A 5 1.29 -3.23 22.35
C SER A 5 1.79 -1.80 22.52
N LEU A 6 2.34 -1.22 21.45
CA LEU A 6 2.86 0.15 21.44
C LEU A 6 1.94 1.02 20.60
N GLY A 7 1.09 1.83 21.26
CA GLY A 7 0.22 2.78 20.56
C GLY A 7 1.02 3.98 20.08
N ILE A 8 1.14 4.16 18.76
CA ILE A 8 1.99 5.20 18.16
C ILE A 8 1.17 6.07 17.21
N ASN A 9 1.36 7.38 17.30
CA ASN A 9 0.87 8.30 16.28
C ASN A 9 1.71 8.18 14.99
N LEU A 10 1.16 7.55 13.95
CA LEU A 10 1.86 7.33 12.67
C LEU A 10 2.29 8.65 11.98
N GLY A 11 1.56 9.74 12.19
CA GLY A 11 1.95 11.05 11.65
C GLY A 11 3.21 11.61 12.31
N SER A 12 3.33 11.46 13.63
CA SER A 12 4.54 11.82 14.39
C SER A 12 5.71 10.88 14.06
N MET A 13 5.46 9.57 13.99
CA MET A 13 6.46 8.59 13.58
C MET A 13 7.01 8.90 12.18
N GLY A 14 6.13 9.22 11.22
CA GLY A 14 6.55 9.62 9.88
C GLY A 14 7.41 10.89 9.85
N LYS A 15 7.27 11.81 10.81
CA LYS A 15 8.16 12.98 10.93
C LYS A 15 9.53 12.58 11.48
N VAL A 16 9.58 11.69 12.46
CA VAL A 16 10.83 11.17 13.03
C VAL A 16 11.60 10.35 12.01
N LEU A 17 10.94 9.46 11.27
CA LEU A 17 11.56 8.65 10.21
C LEU A 17 12.17 9.50 9.08
N LYS A 18 11.68 10.72 8.83
CA LYS A 18 12.30 11.64 7.86
C LYS A 18 13.67 12.17 8.29
N CYS A 19 14.07 11.97 9.55
CA CYS A 19 15.39 12.32 10.04
C CYS A 19 16.44 11.22 9.80
N CYS A 20 16.00 10.04 9.34
CA CYS A 20 16.80 8.88 8.98
C CYS A 20 17.21 8.97 7.49
N ASN A 21 18.45 8.63 7.17
CA ASN A 21 18.86 8.40 5.78
C ASN A 21 18.45 7.00 5.34
N ASN A 22 18.45 6.77 4.02
CA ASN A 22 18.07 5.49 3.43
C ASN A 22 18.97 4.31 3.86
N ASP A 23 20.23 4.59 4.22
CA ASP A 23 21.24 3.59 4.57
C ASP A 23 21.52 3.51 6.08
N ASP A 24 20.81 4.29 6.91
CA ASP A 24 21.01 4.27 8.37
C ASP A 24 20.41 2.97 8.96
N ILE A 25 21.07 2.44 9.98
CA ILE A 25 20.51 1.35 10.80
C ILE A 25 19.49 1.95 11.76
N VAL A 26 18.27 1.43 11.73
CA VAL A 26 17.18 1.84 12.62
C VAL A 26 17.02 0.83 13.75
N THR A 27 17.21 1.29 14.99
CA THR A 27 16.94 0.51 16.21
C THR A 27 15.74 1.10 16.96
N LEU A 28 14.79 0.24 17.30
CA LEU A 28 13.59 0.57 18.05
C LEU A 28 13.71 0.05 19.48
N LYS A 29 13.51 0.91 20.48
CA LYS A 29 13.59 0.53 21.90
C LYS A 29 12.33 0.99 22.64
N SER A 30 11.84 0.15 23.53
CA SER A 30 10.74 0.48 24.43
C SER A 30 10.85 -0.40 25.68
N ASP A 31 10.59 0.18 26.84
CA ASP A 31 10.54 -0.54 28.10
C ASP A 31 9.14 -1.15 28.31
N GLU A 32 9.04 -2.30 28.99
CA GLU A 32 7.76 -3.01 29.18
C GLU A 32 6.63 -2.16 29.79
N ASN A 33 6.99 -1.16 30.60
CA ASN A 33 6.04 -0.21 31.21
C ASN A 33 6.39 1.25 30.86
N GLY A 34 7.09 1.46 29.75
CA GLY A 34 7.48 2.80 29.29
C GLY A 34 6.28 3.55 28.70
N ASP A 35 6.28 4.87 28.84
CA ASP A 35 5.31 5.78 28.20
C ASP A 35 5.85 6.35 26.87
N ALA A 36 7.00 5.85 26.42
CA ALA A 36 7.68 6.29 25.22
C ALA A 36 8.42 5.15 24.51
N MET A 37 8.72 5.41 23.24
CA MET A 37 9.51 4.56 22.37
C MET A 37 10.66 5.38 21.79
N THR A 38 11.86 4.81 21.80
CA THR A 38 13.06 5.43 21.24
C THR A 38 13.36 4.87 19.85
N PHE A 39 13.65 5.78 18.93
CA PHE A 39 14.17 5.52 17.59
C PHE A 39 15.63 5.97 17.56
N MET A 40 16.52 5.03 17.31
CA MET A 40 17.96 5.28 17.19
C MET A 40 18.36 5.03 15.73
N PHE A 41 18.91 6.05 15.07
CA PHE A 41 19.42 5.98 13.71
C PHE A 41 20.95 6.06 13.72
N GLU A 42 21.61 5.04 13.19
CA GLU A 42 23.07 4.93 13.16
C GLU A 42 23.58 4.90 11.72
N ASN A 43 24.44 5.87 11.38
CA ASN A 43 25.13 5.89 10.09
C ASN A 43 26.56 5.38 10.27
N GLN A 44 26.85 4.18 9.76
CA GLN A 44 28.17 3.54 9.89
C GLN A 44 29.31 4.33 9.21
N ASN A 45 29.00 5.12 8.18
CA ASN A 45 30.01 5.84 7.40
C ASN A 45 30.34 7.23 7.96
N ALA A 46 29.39 7.84 8.69
CA ALA A 46 29.50 9.22 9.15
C ALA A 46 29.71 9.35 10.67
N ASP A 47 29.85 8.21 11.38
CA ASP A 47 29.96 8.16 12.85
C ASP A 47 28.88 9.01 13.55
N ARG A 48 27.66 8.96 13.00
CA ARG A 48 26.51 9.74 13.45
C ARG A 48 25.48 8.82 14.07
N ILE A 49 25.12 9.10 15.31
CA ILE A 49 24.01 8.49 16.04
C ILE A 49 22.97 9.57 16.33
N SER A 50 21.70 9.30 16.02
CA SER A 50 20.58 10.18 16.35
C SER A 50 19.54 9.42 17.15
N ASP A 51 19.20 9.95 18.34
CA ASP A 51 18.19 9.39 19.22
C ASP A 51 16.95 10.29 19.26
N PHE A 52 15.79 9.70 18.97
CA PHE A 52 14.50 10.38 19.01
C PHE A 52 13.53 9.61 19.90
N GLU A 53 12.77 10.31 20.72
CA GLU A 53 11.79 9.70 21.61
C GLU A 53 10.38 10.15 21.22
N LEU A 54 9.46 9.20 21.10
CA LEU A 54 8.04 9.44 20.85
C LEU A 54 7.22 8.88 21.99
N LYS A 55 6.32 9.72 22.52
CA LYS A 55 5.34 9.29 23.52
C LYS A 55 4.36 8.30 22.92
N LEU A 56 4.10 7.25 23.67
CA LEU A 56 3.09 6.26 23.37
C LEU A 56 1.70 6.80 23.71
N MET A 57 0.71 6.25 23.04
CA MET A 57 -0.70 6.51 23.25
C MET A 57 -1.35 5.24 23.76
N ASP A 58 -2.33 5.41 24.65
CA ASP A 58 -3.23 4.32 25.01
C ASP A 58 -4.26 4.15 23.88
N ILE A 59 -4.26 2.98 23.24
CA ILE A 59 -5.12 2.67 22.11
C ILE A 59 -5.76 1.32 22.38
N ASP A 60 -7.08 1.30 22.46
CA ASP A 60 -7.86 0.07 22.55
C ASP A 60 -7.62 -0.76 21.27
N SER A 61 -7.12 -1.99 21.46
CA SER A 61 -6.85 -2.90 20.36
C SER A 61 -8.01 -3.88 20.19
N GLU A 62 -8.87 -3.63 19.20
CA GLU A 62 -9.84 -4.61 18.73
C GLU A 62 -9.29 -5.30 17.48
N HIS A 63 -8.90 -6.56 17.62
CA HIS A 63 -8.45 -7.36 16.48
C HIS A 63 -9.65 -7.97 15.75
N LEU A 64 -9.95 -7.46 14.56
CA LEU A 64 -10.86 -8.11 13.63
C LEU A 64 -10.13 -9.25 12.92
N GLY A 65 -10.70 -10.46 13.00
CA GLY A 65 -10.21 -11.59 12.22
C GLY A 65 -10.49 -11.40 10.74
N ILE A 66 -9.50 -11.69 9.89
CA ILE A 66 -9.68 -11.74 8.45
C ILE A 66 -10.15 -13.17 8.11
N PRO A 67 -11.34 -13.35 7.51
CA PRO A 67 -11.81 -14.69 7.13
C PRO A 67 -11.06 -15.21 5.90
N ASP A 68 -10.86 -16.52 5.85
CA ASP A 68 -10.42 -17.19 4.62
C ASP A 68 -11.48 -17.00 3.54
N THR A 69 -11.10 -16.34 2.45
CA THR A 69 -12.02 -15.98 1.36
C THR A 69 -11.49 -16.52 0.05
N ASP A 70 -12.29 -17.34 -0.63
CA ASP A 70 -11.98 -17.81 -1.98
C ASP A 70 -12.26 -16.69 -2.99
N TYR A 71 -11.20 -16.13 -3.57
CA TYR A 71 -11.31 -15.09 -4.58
C TYR A 71 -11.51 -15.68 -5.97
N LYS A 72 -12.52 -15.16 -6.70
CA LYS A 72 -12.83 -15.60 -8.08
C LYS A 72 -11.85 -15.08 -9.13
N CYS A 73 -11.13 -14.02 -8.82
CA CYS A 73 -10.11 -13.43 -9.67
C CYS A 73 -8.94 -12.93 -8.84
N THR A 74 -7.72 -13.15 -9.32
CA THR A 74 -6.49 -12.53 -8.83
C THR A 74 -5.79 -11.84 -10.00
N VAL A 75 -5.47 -10.56 -9.84
CA VAL A 75 -4.74 -9.77 -10.84
C VAL A 75 -3.45 -9.26 -10.21
N GLN A 76 -2.32 -9.62 -10.80
CA GLN A 76 -1.00 -9.09 -10.47
C GLN A 76 -0.56 -8.16 -11.59
N MET A 77 -0.13 -6.95 -11.27
CA MET A 77 0.35 -5.97 -12.25
C MET A 77 1.37 -5.02 -11.62
N PRO A 78 2.13 -4.23 -12.41
CA PRO A 78 3.03 -3.22 -11.88
C PRO A 78 2.27 -2.20 -11.02
N SER A 79 2.75 -1.97 -9.80
CA SER A 79 2.15 -1.02 -8.83
C SER A 79 2.11 0.42 -9.37
N ALA A 80 3.13 0.81 -10.14
CA ALA A 80 3.20 2.10 -10.81
C ALA A 80 2.08 2.29 -11.85
N GLU A 81 1.76 1.23 -12.60
CA GLU A 81 0.68 1.25 -13.59
C GLU A 81 -0.68 1.31 -12.88
N PHE A 82 -0.89 0.50 -11.82
CA PHE A 82 -2.11 0.57 -11.01
C PHE A 82 -2.31 1.96 -10.38
N GLN A 83 -1.24 2.57 -9.86
CA GLN A 83 -1.28 3.94 -9.33
C GLN A 83 -1.64 4.97 -10.40
N ARG A 84 -1.09 4.83 -11.60
CA ARG A 84 -1.41 5.70 -12.73
C ARG A 84 -2.89 5.58 -13.10
N ILE A 85 -3.39 4.35 -13.27
CA ILE A 85 -4.80 4.08 -13.56
C ILE A 85 -5.73 4.75 -12.54
N CYS A 86 -5.47 4.56 -11.24
CA CYS A 86 -6.31 5.13 -10.18
C CYS A 86 -6.30 6.67 -10.16
N ARG A 87 -5.14 7.28 -10.43
CA ARG A 87 -4.99 8.74 -10.47
C ARG A 87 -5.66 9.34 -11.71
N ASP A 88 -5.45 8.73 -12.87
CA ASP A 88 -5.96 9.24 -14.14
C ASP A 88 -7.49 9.14 -14.19
N LEU A 89 -8.08 8.03 -13.70
CA LEU A 89 -9.55 7.88 -13.65
C LEU A 89 -10.22 8.80 -12.61
N ALA A 90 -9.52 9.13 -11.52
CA ALA A 90 -10.03 10.03 -10.49
C ALA A 90 -10.26 11.46 -10.98
N ILE A 91 -9.70 11.83 -12.14
CA ILE A 91 -9.98 13.11 -12.82
C ILE A 91 -11.41 13.15 -13.35
N LEU A 92 -11.96 11.99 -13.76
CA LEU A 92 -13.25 11.90 -14.44
C LEU A 92 -14.41 11.53 -13.51
N GLY A 93 -14.15 10.85 -12.39
CA GLY A 93 -15.18 10.51 -11.42
C GLY A 93 -14.65 9.80 -10.17
N ASP A 94 -15.53 9.63 -9.18
CA ASP A 94 -15.15 9.13 -7.84
C ASP A 94 -15.18 7.61 -7.70
N THR A 95 -15.90 6.91 -8.59
CA THR A 95 -16.13 5.46 -8.51
C THR A 95 -15.60 4.78 -9.76
N VAL A 96 -14.72 3.80 -9.58
CA VAL A 96 -14.23 2.94 -10.66
C VAL A 96 -14.95 1.60 -10.63
N THR A 97 -15.41 1.16 -11.78
CA THR A 97 -15.81 -0.23 -12.05
C THR A 97 -14.59 -1.01 -12.50
N ILE A 98 -14.22 -2.04 -11.75
CA ILE A 98 -13.16 -3.00 -12.10
C ILE A 98 -13.84 -4.27 -12.57
N SER A 99 -13.64 -4.62 -13.85
CA SER A 99 -14.15 -5.86 -14.44
C SER A 99 -13.01 -6.75 -14.91
N VAL A 100 -13.02 -8.01 -14.49
CA VAL A 100 -12.07 -9.03 -14.93
C VAL A 100 -12.83 -10.02 -15.82
N THR A 101 -12.33 -10.20 -17.03
CA THR A 101 -12.88 -11.11 -18.03
C THR A 101 -11.74 -11.88 -18.71
N LYS A 102 -12.07 -12.77 -19.66
CA LYS A 102 -11.08 -13.48 -20.47
C LYS A 102 -10.17 -12.54 -21.29
N GLU A 103 -10.61 -11.31 -21.56
CA GLU A 103 -9.82 -10.32 -22.31
C GLU A 103 -8.77 -9.61 -21.45
N GLY A 104 -8.86 -9.73 -20.11
CA GLY A 104 -8.02 -9.03 -19.14
C GLY A 104 -8.84 -8.26 -18.11
N VAL A 105 -8.20 -7.29 -17.48
CA VAL A 105 -8.83 -6.41 -16.49
C VAL A 105 -9.16 -5.05 -17.10
N LYS A 106 -10.39 -4.57 -16.89
CA LYS A 106 -10.89 -3.29 -17.36
C LYS A 106 -11.26 -2.41 -16.18
N PHE A 107 -10.75 -1.19 -16.19
CA PHE A 107 -11.09 -0.12 -15.26
C PHE A 107 -11.96 0.90 -16.00
N SER A 108 -13.13 1.22 -15.46
CA SER A 108 -14.08 2.14 -16.09
C SER A 108 -14.59 3.15 -15.08
N VAL A 109 -14.73 4.40 -15.50
CA VAL A 109 -15.31 5.49 -14.71
C VAL A 109 -16.33 6.24 -15.56
N SER A 110 -17.38 6.73 -14.93
CA SER A 110 -18.34 7.64 -15.53
C SER A 110 -18.66 8.73 -14.53
N GLY A 111 -18.41 9.99 -14.90
CA GLY A 111 -18.74 11.16 -14.09
C GLY A 111 -19.21 12.32 -14.96
N GLU A 112 -19.30 13.51 -14.36
CA GLU A 112 -19.90 14.69 -14.99
C GLU A 112 -19.12 15.18 -16.23
N MET A 113 -17.79 15.16 -16.15
CA MET A 113 -16.91 15.58 -17.25
C MET A 113 -16.89 14.58 -18.41
N GLY A 114 -17.30 13.33 -18.18
CA GLY A 114 -17.32 12.26 -19.18
C GLY A 114 -17.01 10.89 -18.59
N SER A 115 -16.66 9.95 -19.47
CA SER A 115 -16.33 8.58 -19.11
C SER A 115 -14.93 8.20 -19.56
N GLY A 116 -14.26 7.33 -18.80
CA GLY A 116 -12.94 6.80 -19.12
C GLY A 116 -12.90 5.28 -19.00
N ASN A 117 -12.13 4.63 -19.85
CA ASN A 117 -11.93 3.18 -19.85
C ASN A 117 -10.47 2.83 -20.13
N MET A 118 -9.89 1.95 -19.31
CA MET A 118 -8.55 1.41 -19.48
C MET A 118 -8.60 -0.10 -19.36
N THR A 119 -8.13 -0.81 -20.38
CA THR A 119 -8.08 -2.29 -20.40
C THR A 119 -6.64 -2.75 -20.43
N ILE A 120 -6.26 -3.55 -19.44
CA ILE A 120 -4.93 -4.15 -19.33
C ILE A 120 -5.06 -5.64 -19.62
N LYS A 121 -4.34 -6.10 -20.65
CA LYS A 121 -4.30 -7.49 -21.07
C LYS A 121 -3.16 -8.22 -20.35
N PRO A 122 -3.31 -9.52 -20.04
CA PRO A 122 -2.20 -10.34 -19.56
C PRO A 122 -1.05 -10.35 -20.58
N ASN A 123 0.19 -10.25 -20.10
CA ASN A 123 1.39 -10.20 -20.95
C ASN A 123 2.52 -11.07 -20.36
N GLU A 124 2.29 -12.38 -20.31
CA GLU A 124 3.25 -13.37 -19.80
C GLU A 124 4.15 -13.93 -20.92
N THR A 125 4.85 -13.07 -21.67
CA THR A 125 5.87 -13.56 -22.61
C THR A 125 7.24 -13.65 -21.92
N VAL A 126 8.09 -14.56 -22.43
CA VAL A 126 9.44 -14.78 -21.89
C VAL A 126 10.29 -13.50 -21.94
N ASP A 127 10.02 -12.64 -22.93
CA ASP A 127 10.75 -11.38 -23.14
C ASP A 127 10.28 -10.23 -22.23
N THR A 128 9.11 -10.34 -21.60
CA THR A 128 8.63 -9.33 -20.65
C THR A 128 9.36 -9.48 -19.33
N LYS A 129 10.02 -8.41 -18.88
CA LYS A 129 10.65 -8.36 -17.57
C LYS A 129 9.62 -8.56 -16.48
N ASP A 130 10.00 -9.23 -15.39
CA ASP A 130 9.08 -9.52 -14.28
C ASP A 130 8.42 -8.27 -13.70
N GLU A 131 9.14 -7.15 -13.65
CA GLU A 131 8.65 -5.84 -13.18
C GLU A 131 7.50 -5.25 -14.02
N ASP A 132 7.37 -5.68 -15.29
CA ASP A 132 6.37 -5.18 -16.24
C ASP A 132 5.24 -6.19 -16.51
N ARG A 133 5.27 -7.37 -15.85
CA ARG A 133 4.31 -8.46 -16.09
C ARG A 133 2.96 -8.20 -15.45
N VAL A 134 1.92 -8.55 -16.20
CA VAL A 134 0.53 -8.58 -15.79
C VAL A 134 0.04 -10.01 -15.89
N LYS A 135 -0.36 -10.56 -14.74
CA LYS A 135 -0.95 -11.90 -14.61
C LYS A 135 -2.40 -11.78 -14.19
N VAL A 136 -3.26 -12.60 -14.79
CA VAL A 136 -4.69 -12.63 -14.48
C VAL A 136 -5.12 -14.09 -14.31
N GLU A 137 -5.40 -14.46 -13.06
CA GLU A 137 -6.01 -15.74 -12.71
C GLU A 137 -7.51 -15.49 -12.52
N MET A 138 -8.35 -16.21 -13.25
CA MET A 138 -9.80 -16.00 -13.25
C MET A 138 -10.54 -17.34 -13.27
N GLU A 139 -11.28 -17.63 -12.21
CA GLU A 139 -12.25 -18.72 -12.17
C GLU A 139 -13.55 -18.31 -12.87
N GLU A 140 -14.08 -17.14 -12.49
CA GLU A 140 -15.35 -16.59 -12.98
C GLU A 140 -15.21 -15.08 -13.24
N PRO A 141 -15.88 -14.51 -14.26
CA PRO A 141 -15.84 -13.07 -14.49
C PRO A 141 -16.39 -12.29 -13.30
N VAL A 142 -15.66 -11.23 -12.91
CA VAL A 142 -16.04 -10.36 -11.79
C VAL A 142 -16.22 -8.93 -12.30
N CYS A 143 -17.19 -8.22 -11.74
CA CYS A 143 -17.41 -6.80 -11.98
C CYS A 143 -17.82 -6.12 -10.67
N LEU A 144 -16.95 -5.27 -10.12
CA LEU A 144 -17.15 -4.63 -8.82
C LEU A 144 -16.86 -3.12 -8.91
N ASN A 145 -17.49 -2.36 -8.02
CA ASN A 145 -17.34 -0.91 -7.95
C ASN A 145 -16.59 -0.52 -6.68
N PHE A 146 -15.62 0.38 -6.82
CA PHE A 146 -14.80 0.87 -5.71
C PHE A 146 -14.68 2.39 -5.77
N ALA A 147 -14.61 3.03 -4.60
CA ALA A 147 -14.31 4.45 -4.53
C ALA A 147 -12.81 4.68 -4.77
N LEU A 148 -12.49 5.46 -5.80
CA LEU A 148 -11.12 5.80 -6.21
C LEU A 148 -10.35 6.53 -5.11
N ARG A 149 -11.05 7.23 -4.20
CA ARG A 149 -10.44 7.84 -3.02
C ARG A 149 -9.64 6.84 -2.18
N TYR A 150 -10.19 5.65 -1.92
CA TYR A 150 -9.50 4.63 -1.11
C TYR A 150 -8.41 3.93 -1.89
N LEU A 151 -8.64 3.64 -3.18
CA LEU A 151 -7.60 3.06 -4.04
C LEU A 151 -6.37 3.98 -4.12
N ASN A 152 -6.57 5.30 -4.25
CA ASN A 152 -5.48 6.27 -4.21
C ASN A 152 -4.77 6.36 -2.84
N PHE A 153 -5.41 5.95 -1.74
CA PHE A 153 -4.70 5.77 -0.47
C PHE A 153 -3.81 4.53 -0.47
N PHE A 154 -4.29 3.42 -1.05
CA PHE A 154 -3.50 2.19 -1.17
C PHE A 154 -2.29 2.38 -2.07
N THR A 155 -2.41 3.12 -3.17
CA THR A 155 -1.30 3.38 -4.10
C THR A 155 -0.20 4.28 -3.52
N LYS A 156 -0.33 4.78 -2.29
CA LYS A 156 0.80 5.42 -1.57
C LYS A 156 1.88 4.41 -1.19
N ALA A 157 1.56 3.11 -1.19
CA ALA A 157 2.49 2.02 -0.93
C ALA A 157 3.32 1.62 -2.16
N THR A 158 3.12 2.26 -3.34
CA THR A 158 3.85 1.92 -4.57
C THR A 158 5.38 1.94 -4.42
N SER A 159 5.94 2.72 -3.50
CA SER A 159 7.39 2.74 -3.25
C SER A 159 7.94 1.48 -2.57
N LEU A 160 7.08 0.52 -2.17
CA LEU A 160 7.48 -0.72 -1.49
C LEU A 160 7.62 -1.92 -2.44
N SER A 161 7.21 -1.78 -3.70
CA SER A 161 7.24 -2.84 -4.72
C SER A 161 8.45 -2.74 -5.63
#